data_AF-A0A519L2A7-F1
#
_entry.id   AF-A0A519L2A7-F1
#
_cell.length_a   1.000
_cell.length_b   1.000
_cell.length_c   1.000
_cell.angle_alpha   90.00
_cell.angle_beta   90.00
_cell.angle_gamma   90.00
#
_symmetry.space_group_name_H-M   'P 1'
#
loop_
_entity.id
_entity.type
_entity.pdbx_description
1 polymer ?
#
loop_
_entity_poly.entity_id
_entity_poly.type
_entity_poly.pdbx_seq_one_letter_code
_entity_poly.pdbx_strand_id
1 'polypeptide(L)'
;MTDRAIRNLAHLRRSASTARVLNLLKVANEHGHELDWRERPVFRTPALNAALIIKHRLRRDELDAFHLRRQVATKVVIPIDADDLKTGG
;
A
#
# COMPACT_ATOMS: atom_id res chain seq x y z
N MET A 1 2.23 6.14 -23.80
CA MET A 1 1.11 6.85 -23.16
C MET A 1 0.80 6.11 -21.86
N THR A 2 1.25 6.59 -20.70
CA THR A 2 1.02 5.88 -19.42
C THR A 2 -0.42 6.10 -19.01
N ASP A 3 -1.23 5.06 -19.15
CA ASP A 3 -2.67 5.07 -18.90
C ASP A 3 -2.99 5.68 -17.52
N ARG A 4 -3.75 6.78 -17.52
CA ARG A 4 -4.19 7.49 -16.32
C ARG A 4 -5.13 6.61 -15.49
N ALA A 5 -5.74 5.58 -16.09
CA ALA A 5 -6.60 4.60 -15.42
C ALA A 5 -5.88 3.77 -14.35
N ILE A 6 -4.54 3.65 -14.40
CA ILE A 6 -3.77 2.88 -13.41
C ILE A 6 -3.57 3.67 -12.09
N ARG A 7 -3.92 4.97 -12.05
CA ARG A 7 -3.69 5.85 -10.89
C ARG A 7 -4.85 5.88 -9.88
N ASN A 8 -5.59 4.79 -9.76
CA ASN A 8 -6.66 4.69 -8.76
C ASN A 8 -6.37 3.53 -7.80
N LEU A 9 -6.26 3.86 -6.50
CA LEU A 9 -6.09 2.87 -5.43
C LEU A 9 -7.20 1.80 -5.44
N ALA A 10 -8.39 2.15 -5.93
CA ALA A 10 -9.50 1.20 -6.07
C ALA A 10 -9.17 -0.02 -6.94
N HIS A 11 -8.29 0.12 -7.95
CA HIS A 11 -7.87 -1.01 -8.77
C HIS A 11 -6.94 -1.99 -8.03
N LEU A 12 -6.27 -1.54 -6.96
CA LEU A 12 -5.38 -2.38 -6.17
C LEU A 12 -6.15 -3.41 -5.33
N ARG A 13 -7.44 -3.23 -5.09
CA ARG A 13 -8.28 -4.20 -4.32
C ARG A 13 -8.35 -5.58 -4.98
N ARG A 14 -8.14 -5.69 -6.29
CA ARG A 14 -8.29 -6.96 -7.02
C ARG A 14 -7.12 -7.93 -6.82
N SER A 15 -5.91 -7.42 -6.60
CA SER A 15 -4.68 -8.24 -6.51
C SER A 15 -3.98 -8.04 -5.18
N ALA A 16 -3.48 -9.13 -4.58
CA ALA A 16 -2.76 -9.07 -3.30
C ALA A 16 -1.32 -8.57 -3.47
N SER A 17 -0.68 -8.92 -4.58
CA SER A 17 0.70 -8.53 -4.88
C SER A 17 0.91 -8.34 -6.37
N THR A 18 1.72 -7.35 -6.72
CA THR A 18 2.23 -7.07 -8.06
C THR A 18 3.70 -6.68 -7.96
N ALA A 19 4.38 -6.49 -9.09
CA ALA A 19 5.80 -6.09 -9.11
C ALA A 19 6.12 -4.79 -8.33
N ARG A 20 5.13 -3.92 -8.09
CA ARG A 20 5.34 -2.63 -7.40
C ARG A 20 4.46 -2.40 -6.19
N VAL A 21 3.50 -3.29 -5.92
CA VAL A 21 2.52 -3.10 -4.84
C VAL A 21 2.38 -4.40 -4.06
N LEU A 22 2.54 -4.30 -2.75
CA LEU A 22 2.12 -5.30 -1.79
C LEU A 22 0.87 -4.77 -1.07
N ASN A 23 -0.27 -5.39 -1.31
CA ASN A 23 -1.57 -5.01 -0.77
C ASN A 23 -1.89 -5.88 0.45
N LEU A 24 -1.44 -5.45 1.62
CA LEU A 24 -1.65 -6.19 2.87
C LEU A 24 -3.08 -6.06 3.37
N LEU A 25 -3.80 -5.01 2.99
CA LEU A 25 -5.23 -4.90 3.26
C LEU A 25 -6.01 -6.09 2.71
N LYS A 26 -5.75 -6.50 1.46
CA LYS A 26 -6.41 -7.67 0.87
C LYS A 26 -6.03 -8.94 1.64
N VAL A 27 -4.75 -9.11 1.97
CA VAL A 27 -4.26 -10.27 2.74
C VAL A 27 -4.92 -10.31 4.13
N ALA A 28 -5.01 -9.19 4.83
CA ALA A 28 -5.67 -9.10 6.13
C ALA A 28 -7.16 -9.40 6.05
N ASN A 29 -7.84 -8.97 4.99
CA ASN A 29 -9.25 -9.28 4.79
C ASN A 29 -9.49 -10.77 4.50
N GLU A 30 -8.60 -11.39 3.71
CA GLU A 30 -8.71 -12.81 3.32
C GLU A 30 -8.24 -13.77 4.42
N HIS A 31 -7.20 -13.42 5.17
CA HIS A 31 -6.51 -14.33 6.09
C HIS A 31 -6.41 -13.83 7.54
N GLY A 32 -6.81 -12.59 7.85
CA GLY A 32 -6.67 -12.02 9.19
C GLY A 32 -7.50 -12.70 10.29
N HIS A 33 -8.43 -13.57 9.89
CA HIS A 33 -9.20 -14.41 10.79
C HIS A 33 -8.48 -15.70 11.18
N GLU A 34 -7.44 -16.11 10.43
CA GLU A 34 -6.65 -17.30 10.70
C GLU A 34 -5.80 -17.13 11.97
N LEU A 35 -5.70 -18.20 12.77
CA LEU A 35 -4.98 -18.17 14.05
C LEU A 35 -3.48 -17.89 13.84
N ASP A 36 -2.85 -18.55 12.87
CA ASP A 36 -1.42 -18.39 12.57
C ASP A 36 -1.10 -16.93 12.18
N TRP A 37 -1.98 -16.26 11.43
CA TRP A 37 -1.81 -14.85 11.09
C TRP A 37 -1.86 -13.93 12.32
N ARG A 38 -2.75 -14.22 13.27
CA ARG A 38 -2.87 -13.43 14.51
C ARG A 38 -1.69 -13.65 15.45
N GLU A 39 -1.18 -14.87 15.52
CA GLU A 39 -0.04 -15.21 16.37
C GLU A 39 1.29 -14.75 15.75
N ARG A 40 1.38 -14.72 14.42
CA ARG A 40 2.61 -14.42 13.67
C ARG A 40 2.37 -13.40 12.56
N PRO A 41 1.93 -12.17 12.89
CA PRO A 41 1.69 -11.14 11.89
C PRO A 41 3.00 -10.70 11.24
N VAL A 42 2.92 -10.23 9.99
CA VAL A 42 4.09 -9.72 9.25
C VAL A 42 4.75 -8.56 9.99
N PHE A 43 3.93 -7.66 10.53
CA PHE A 43 4.38 -6.53 11.34
C PHE A 43 3.82 -6.61 12.75
N ARG A 44 4.61 -6.16 13.73
CA ARG A 44 4.12 -5.98 15.12
C ARG A 44 3.11 -4.85 15.23
N THR A 45 3.19 -3.85 14.35
CA THR A 45 2.26 -2.72 14.31
C THR A 45 1.00 -3.12 13.53
N PRO A 46 -0.20 -3.18 14.17
CA PRO A 46 -1.41 -3.70 13.51
C PRO A 46 -1.79 -2.96 12.23
N ALA A 47 -1.71 -1.62 12.22
CA ALA A 47 -2.05 -0.80 11.07
C ALA A 47 -1.19 -1.10 9.82
N LEU A 48 0.06 -1.56 10.00
CA LEU A 48 0.92 -1.91 8.87
C LEU A 48 0.50 -3.24 8.21
N ASN A 49 -0.14 -4.16 8.95
CA ASN A 49 -0.67 -5.40 8.38
C ASN A 49 -1.90 -5.17 7.50
N ALA A 50 -2.48 -3.97 7.49
CA ALA A 50 -3.57 -3.55 6.61
C ALA A 50 -3.17 -2.42 5.64
N ALA A 51 -1.86 -2.20 5.46
CA ALA A 51 -1.35 -1.11 4.61
C ALA A 51 -1.19 -1.53 3.13
N LEU A 52 -1.02 -0.53 2.26
CA LEU A 52 -0.50 -0.70 0.91
C LEU A 52 0.97 -0.26 0.88
N ILE A 53 1.87 -1.18 0.54
CA ILE A 53 3.30 -0.90 0.42
C ILE A 53 3.66 -0.82 -1.07
N ILE A 54 4.12 0.36 -1.51
CA ILE A 54 4.21 0.69 -2.94
C ILE A 54 5.63 1.15 -3.29
N LYS A 55 6.20 0.61 -4.36
CA LYS A 55 7.33 1.23 -5.05
C LYS A 55 6.82 2.44 -5.83
N HIS A 56 7.07 3.61 -5.27
CA HIS A 56 6.57 4.88 -5.76
C HIS A 56 7.65 5.63 -6.53
N ARG A 57 7.31 6.11 -7.72
CA ARG A 57 8.20 7.03 -8.46
C ARG A 57 7.93 8.43 -7.92
N LEU A 58 8.96 9.04 -7.36
CA LEU A 58 8.84 10.36 -6.74
C LEU A 58 8.41 11.39 -7.78
N ARG A 59 7.44 12.21 -7.38
CA ARG A 59 6.99 13.41 -8.09
C ARG A 59 7.94 14.55 -7.77
N ARG A 60 7.91 15.59 -8.62
CA ARG A 60 8.85 16.72 -8.52
C ARG A 60 8.79 17.41 -7.16
N ASP A 61 7.60 17.57 -6.63
CA ASP A 61 7.25 18.14 -5.32
C ASP A 61 7.59 17.25 -4.12
N GLU A 62 7.92 15.98 -4.35
CA GLU A 62 8.32 15.04 -3.29
C GLU A 62 9.85 14.90 -3.18
N LEU A 63 10.61 15.37 -4.17
CA LEU A 63 12.06 15.15 -4.24
C LEU A 63 12.80 15.79 -3.05
N ASP A 64 12.35 16.96 -2.62
CA ASP A 64 13.01 17.76 -1.58
C ASP A 64 12.82 17.17 -0.18
N ALA A 65 11.87 16.24 -0.01
CA ALA A 65 11.67 15.50 1.24
C ALA A 65 12.76 14.44 1.50
N PHE A 66 13.65 14.19 0.54
CA PHE A 66 14.70 13.18 0.66
C PHE A 66 16.08 13.83 0.77
N HIS A 67 16.83 13.41 1.79
CA HIS A 67 18.22 13.83 2.04
C HIS A 67 19.17 13.54 0.86
N LEU A 68 18.84 12.55 0.02
CA LEU A 68 19.62 12.17 -1.16
C LEU A 68 18.72 12.18 -2.39
N ARG A 69 19.32 12.51 -3.55
CA ARG A 69 18.65 12.41 -4.86
C ARG A 69 18.14 10.98 -5.07
N ARG A 70 16.81 10.83 -5.10
CA ARG A 70 16.14 9.55 -5.36
C ARG A 70 15.09 9.74 -6.46
N GLN A 71 14.91 8.72 -7.29
CA GLN A 71 13.83 8.68 -8.29
C GLN A 71 12.67 7.77 -7.85
N VAL A 72 12.95 6.81 -6.99
CA VAL A 72 11.98 5.83 -6.48
C VAL A 72 12.14 5.71 -4.98
N ALA A 73 11.02 5.63 -4.27
CA ALA A 73 10.95 5.38 -2.83
C ALA A 73 9.92 4.30 -2.52
N THR A 74 9.90 3.83 -1.27
CA THR A 74 8.80 3.02 -0.75
C THR A 74 7.78 3.96 -0.11
N LYS A 75 6.56 4.01 -0.64
CA LYS A 75 5.43 4.70 -0.02
C LYS A 75 4.61 3.68 0.77
N VAL A 76 4.27 4.02 2.01
CA VAL A 76 3.34 3.25 2.84
C VAL A 76 2.04 4.03 2.92
N VAL A 77 0.95 3.44 2.46
CA VAL A 77 -0.39 4.04 2.56
C VAL A 77 -1.16 3.26 3.62
N ILE A 78 -1.60 3.96 4.66
CA ILE A 78 -2.47 3.40 5.70
C ILE A 78 -3.89 3.89 5.38
N PRO A 79 -4.83 2.99 5.04
CA PRO A 79 -6.22 3.37 4.79
C PRO A 79 -6.85 3.95 6.05
N ILE A 80 -7.61 5.04 5.90
CA ILE A 80 -8.48 5.57 6.97
C ILE A 80 -9.73 4.70 7.07
N ASP A 81 -10.26 4.29 5.92
CA ASP A 81 -11.36 3.35 5.76
C ASP A 81 -10.86 2.13 4.98
N ALA A 82 -11.01 0.95 5.57
CA ALA A 82 -10.62 -0.33 4.98
C ALA A 82 -11.56 -0.78 3.84
N ASP A 83 -12.81 -0.30 3.85
CA ASP A 83 -13.84 -0.68 2.91
C ASP A 83 -13.92 0.28 1.72
N ASP A 84 -13.50 1.53 1.91
CA ASP A 84 -13.35 2.52 0.83
C ASP A 84 -11.97 3.18 0.79
N LEU A 85 -11.12 2.66 -0.10
CA LEU A 85 -9.80 3.23 -0.38
C LEU A 85 -9.81 4.60 -1.08
N LYS A 86 -10.99 5.12 -1.47
CA LYS A 86 -11.12 6.48 -1.98
C LYS A 86 -11.25 7.51 -0.86
N THR A 87 -11.58 7.05 0.36
CA THR A 87 -11.68 7.89 1.55
C THR A 87 -10.29 8.40 1.93
N GLY A 88 -10.04 9.70 1.76
CA GLY A 88 -8.76 10.34 2.09
C GLY A 88 -8.13 11.19 0.98
N GLY A 89 -8.69 11.17 -0.25
CA GLY A 89 -8.26 12.02 -1.37
C GLY A 89 -7.37 11.34 -2.41
#